data_AF-Q1PY40-F1
#
_entry.id   AF-Q1PY40-F1
#
_cell.length_a   1.000
_cell.length_b   1.000
_cell.length_c   1.000
_cell.angle_alpha   90.00
_cell.angle_beta   90.00
_cell.angle_gamma   90.00
#
_symmetry.space_group_name_H-M   'P 1'
#
loop_
_entity.id
_entity.type
_entity.pdbx_description
1 polymer ?
#
loop_
_entity_poly.entity_id
_entity_poly.type
_entity_poly.pdbx_seq_one_letter_code
_entity_poly.pdbx_strand_id
1 'polypeptide(L)'
;MKCKSSSFKVVATVAEKGSCNYYKKGDSFPLTGFTPKGLCDCAYAVLSRDAQSLRYGARLPWQTSEDTLLAHCPDPTGAVWELKRTPREKNDTEPAH
;
A
#
# COMPACT_ATOMS: atom_id res chain seq x y z
N MET A 1 -4.27 -16.83 13.87
CA MET A 1 -3.39 -16.10 14.81
C MET A 1 -3.51 -14.60 14.52
N LYS A 2 -4.00 -13.77 15.45
CA LYS A 2 -4.10 -12.30 15.22
C LYS A 2 -2.72 -11.70 15.48
N CYS A 3 -2.04 -11.20 14.44
CA CYS A 3 -0.76 -10.52 14.61
C CYS A 3 -1.01 -9.18 15.33
N LYS A 4 -0.79 -9.15 16.65
CA LYS A 4 -0.96 -7.95 17.50
C LYS A 4 0.15 -6.89 17.31
N SER A 5 1.06 -7.08 16.34
CA SER A 5 2.29 -6.31 16.19
C SER A 5 2.24 -5.16 15.18
N SER A 6 1.17 -5.02 14.38
CA SER A 6 1.10 -3.94 13.38
C SER A 6 0.52 -2.66 13.96
N SER A 7 1.35 -1.63 14.06
CA SER A 7 0.99 -0.31 14.61
C SER A 7 0.21 0.57 13.63
N PHE A 8 0.34 0.31 12.32
CA PHE A 8 -0.25 1.15 11.28
C PHE A 8 -1.08 0.36 10.26
N LYS A 9 -2.17 0.97 9.80
CA LYS A 9 -2.85 0.60 8.55
C LYS A 9 -2.11 1.23 7.38
N VAL A 10 -2.01 0.52 6.26
CA VAL A 10 -1.42 1.05 5.03
C VAL A 10 -2.41 0.88 3.88
N VAL A 11 -2.62 1.95 3.13
CA VAL A 11 -3.49 1.96 1.94
C VAL A 11 -2.65 2.42 0.76
N ALA A 12 -2.70 1.66 -0.33
CA ALA A 12 -2.16 2.09 -1.62
C ALA A 12 -3.28 2.76 -2.43
N THR A 13 -3.00 3.94 -2.98
CA THR A 13 -3.94 4.69 -3.84
C THR A 13 -3.24 5.04 -5.15
N VAL A 14 -3.93 4.92 -6.28
CA VAL A 14 -3.39 5.36 -7.57
C VAL A 14 -3.30 6.89 -7.59
N ALA A 15 -2.08 7.42 -7.50
CA ALA A 15 -1.80 8.85 -7.59
C ALA A 15 -1.86 9.33 -9.04
N GLU A 16 -1.32 8.53 -9.96
CA GLU A 16 -1.34 8.77 -11.41
C GLU A 16 -1.57 7.47 -12.16
N LYS A 17 -2.42 7.51 -13.21
CA LYS A 17 -2.78 6.33 -13.99
C LYS A 17 -1.65 5.86 -14.92
N GLY A 18 -0.91 6.80 -15.53
CA GLY A 18 -0.03 6.50 -16.65
C GLY A 18 -0.77 5.77 -17.79
N SER A 19 -0.12 4.75 -18.35
CA SER A 19 -0.65 3.84 -19.37
C SER A 19 -1.44 2.64 -18.81
N CYS A 20 -1.64 2.58 -17.49
CA CYS A 20 -2.25 1.42 -16.84
C CYS A 20 -3.68 1.16 -17.34
N ASN A 21 -3.98 -0.10 -17.71
CA ASN A 21 -5.31 -0.50 -18.18
C ASN A 21 -6.23 -1.02 -17.07
N TYR A 22 -5.70 -1.31 -15.88
CA TYR A 22 -6.45 -1.95 -14.79
C TYR A 22 -7.08 -0.96 -13.82
N TYR A 23 -6.44 0.19 -13.60
CA TYR A 23 -6.83 1.15 -12.57
C TYR A 23 -6.99 2.56 -13.10
N LYS A 24 -7.71 3.37 -12.34
CA LYS A 24 -7.83 4.82 -12.53
C LYS A 24 -7.32 5.56 -11.30
N LYS A 25 -6.98 6.84 -11.49
CA LYS A 25 -6.57 7.73 -10.39
C LYS A 25 -7.63 7.72 -9.28
N GLY A 26 -7.19 7.53 -8.05
CA GLY A 26 -8.04 7.46 -6.86
C GLY A 26 -8.51 6.05 -6.46
N ASP A 27 -8.31 5.02 -7.29
CA ASP A 27 -8.56 3.63 -6.85
C ASP A 27 -7.63 3.30 -5.67
N SER A 28 -8.17 2.66 -4.63
CA SER A 28 -7.45 2.41 -3.39
C SER A 28 -7.62 0.98 -2.89
N PHE A 29 -6.54 0.44 -2.31
CA PHE A 29 -6.44 -0.93 -1.85
C PHE A 29 -5.79 -0.98 -0.46
N PRO A 30 -6.47 -1.54 0.55
CA PRO A 30 -5.86 -1.74 1.87
C PRO A 30 -4.83 -2.86 1.79
N LEU A 31 -3.59 -2.59 2.22
CA LEU A 31 -2.50 -3.57 2.22
C LEU A 31 -2.38 -4.23 3.59
N THR A 32 -3.01 -5.39 3.72
CA THR A 32 -3.13 -6.14 4.98
C THR A 32 -2.08 -7.26 5.14
N GLY A 33 -1.12 -7.36 4.22
CA GLY A 33 -0.09 -8.41 4.22
C GLY A 33 -0.40 -9.60 3.31
N PHE A 34 -1.60 -9.61 2.71
CA PHE A 34 -1.98 -10.48 1.62
C PHE A 34 -2.36 -9.63 0.41
N THR A 35 -2.31 -10.22 -0.79
CA THR A 35 -2.73 -9.55 -2.02
C THR A 35 -4.22 -9.21 -1.94
N PRO A 36 -4.59 -7.91 -1.95
CA PRO A 36 -5.99 -7.51 -1.92
C PRO A 36 -6.72 -8.01 -3.17
N LYS A 37 -7.98 -8.42 -3.00
CA LYS A 37 -8.82 -8.80 -4.14
C LYS A 37 -8.91 -7.65 -5.14
N GLY A 38 -8.60 -7.93 -6.41
CA GLY A 38 -8.64 -6.95 -7.49
C GLY A 38 -7.39 -6.10 -7.64
N LEU A 39 -6.38 -6.24 -6.76
CA LEU A 39 -5.05 -5.69 -6.99
C LEU A 39 -4.24 -6.63 -7.87
N CYS A 40 -3.58 -6.10 -8.90
CA CYS A 40 -2.79 -6.87 -9.83
C CYS A 40 -1.49 -7.28 -9.15
N ASP A 41 -0.97 -8.42 -9.58
CA ASP A 41 0.28 -9.00 -9.10
C ASP A 41 1.47 -8.05 -9.29
N CYS A 42 1.54 -7.34 -10.43
CA CYS A 42 2.57 -6.34 -10.70
C CYS A 42 2.60 -5.22 -9.64
N ALA A 43 1.43 -4.65 -9.32
CA ALA A 43 1.32 -3.62 -8.29
C ALA A 43 1.64 -4.20 -6.91
N TYR A 44 1.11 -5.38 -6.58
CA TYR A 44 1.40 -6.01 -5.28
C TYR A 44 2.89 -6.31 -5.08
N ALA A 45 3.59 -6.76 -6.12
CA ALA A 45 5.02 -7.08 -6.07
C ALA A 45 5.88 -5.87 -5.65
N VAL A 46 5.56 -4.67 -6.15
CA VAL A 46 6.30 -3.44 -5.82
C VAL A 46 5.82 -2.77 -4.53
N LEU A 47 4.54 -2.91 -4.17
CA LEU A 47 3.95 -2.24 -3.00
C LEU A 47 4.16 -3.01 -1.69
N SER A 48 4.16 -4.36 -1.74
CA SER A 48 4.04 -5.20 -0.54
C SER A 48 5.22 -5.08 0.42
N ARG A 49 6.44 -4.89 -0.09
CA ARG A 49 7.64 -4.69 0.74
C ARG A 49 7.49 -3.43 1.59
N ASP A 50 7.28 -2.29 0.92
CA ASP A 50 7.24 -0.99 1.57
C ASP A 50 6.02 -0.87 2.49
N ALA A 51 4.88 -1.43 2.09
CA ALA A 51 3.71 -1.51 2.93
C ALA A 51 3.95 -2.29 4.23
N GLN A 52 4.67 -3.41 4.18
CA GLN A 52 5.03 -4.16 5.38
C GLN A 52 5.97 -3.36 6.29
N SER A 53 6.97 -2.69 5.73
CA SER A 53 7.85 -1.81 6.50
C SER A 53 7.07 -0.69 7.21
N LEU A 54 6.21 0.02 6.48
CA LEU A 54 5.37 1.08 7.04
C LEU A 54 4.41 0.57 8.13
N ARG A 55 3.80 -0.60 7.90
CA ARG A 55 2.87 -1.27 8.82
C ARG A 55 3.48 -1.55 10.19
N TYR A 56 4.77 -1.91 10.22
CA TYR A 56 5.51 -2.17 11.46
C TYR A 56 6.26 -0.94 11.99
N GLY A 57 6.03 0.25 11.41
CA GLY A 57 6.55 1.52 11.92
C GLY A 57 7.95 1.89 11.45
N ALA A 58 8.49 1.23 10.43
CA ALA A 58 9.76 1.65 9.83
C ALA A 58 9.66 3.06 9.22
N ARG A 59 10.79 3.76 9.14
CA ARG A 59 10.96 5.01 8.39
C ARG A 59 11.91 4.74 7.24
N LEU A 60 11.43 4.85 6.01
CA LEU A 60 12.19 4.57 4.79
C LEU A 60 12.79 5.87 4.25
N PRO A 61 14.04 5.87 3.74
CA PRO A 61 14.71 7.09 3.30
C PRO A 61 14.14 7.71 2.02
N TRP A 62 13.36 6.97 1.23
CA TRP A 62 12.69 7.44 0.01
C TRP A 62 11.23 7.87 0.24
N GLN A 63 10.82 8.04 1.49
CA GLN A 63 9.50 8.57 1.80
C GLN A 63 9.34 10.02 1.30
N THR A 64 8.14 10.37 0.82
CA THR A 64 7.81 11.73 0.41
C THR A 64 7.39 12.61 1.59
N SER A 65 6.88 11.99 2.66
CA SER A 65 6.60 12.64 3.96
C SER A 65 6.71 11.61 5.10
N GLU A 66 6.46 12.00 6.34
CA GLU A 66 6.53 11.08 7.49
C GLU A 66 5.64 9.83 7.35
N ASP A 67 4.51 9.94 6.65
CA ASP A 67 3.51 8.87 6.54
C ASP A 67 3.18 8.46 5.10
N THR A 68 3.89 9.02 4.12
CA THR A 68 3.66 8.75 2.70
C THR A 68 4.93 8.37 1.95
N LEU A 69 4.78 7.51 0.95
CA LEU A 69 5.78 7.28 -0.09
C LEU A 69 5.11 7.04 -1.44
N LEU A 70 5.85 7.30 -2.51
CA LEU A 70 5.44 6.97 -3.87
C LEU A 70 6.16 5.71 -4.34
N ALA A 71 5.43 4.83 -5.01
CA ALA A 71 5.95 3.63 -5.64
C ALA A 71 5.49 3.58 -7.10
N HIS A 72 6.39 3.19 -8.00
CA HIS A 72 6.07 3.07 -9.41
C HIS A 72 5.72 1.63 -9.78
N CYS A 73 4.78 1.46 -10.71
CA CYS A 73 4.56 0.19 -11.39
C CYS A 73 5.88 -0.36 -11.94
N PRO A 74 6.10 -1.70 -11.98
CA PRO A 74 7.27 -2.25 -12.66
C PRO A 74 7.29 -1.93 -14.17
N ASP A 75 6.13 -1.61 -14.78
CA ASP A 75 6.07 -0.96 -16.10
C ASP A 75 6.46 0.53 -15.97
N PRO A 76 7.52 0.99 -16.66
CA PRO A 76 7.99 2.38 -16.61
C PRO A 76 6.96 3.43 -17.05
N THR A 77 5.93 3.03 -17.81
CA THR A 77 4.84 3.91 -18.24
C THR A 77 3.57 3.74 -17.43
N GLY A 78 3.56 2.78 -16.49
CA GLY A 78 2.39 2.37 -15.73
C GLY A 78 1.96 3.35 -14.63
N ALA A 79 1.16 2.85 -13.68
CA ALA A 79 0.61 3.68 -12.60
C ALA A 79 1.65 4.07 -11.55
N VAL A 80 1.50 5.28 -11.00
CA VAL A 80 2.18 5.74 -9.79
C VAL A 80 1.24 5.58 -8.62
N TRP A 81 1.73 4.97 -7.55
CA TRP A 81 0.98 4.67 -6.34
C TRP A 81 1.47 5.49 -5.17
N GLU A 82 0.56 6.04 -4.39
CA GLU A 82 0.83 6.57 -3.06
C GLU A 82 0.50 5.50 -2.02
N LEU A 83 1.49 5.12 -1.21
CA LEU A 83 1.21 4.40 0.03
C LEU A 83 1.12 5.40 1.17
N LYS A 84 0.01 5.35 1.89
CA LYS A 84 -0.21 6.16 3.08
C LYS A 84 -0.44 5.26 4.28
N ARG A 85 0.30 5.52 5.37
CA ARG A 85 0.06 4.85 6.65
C ARG A 85 -0.79 5.72 7.57
N THR A 86 -1.57 5.08 8.44
CA THR A 86 -2.33 5.73 9.52
C THR A 86 -2.26 4.89 10.79
N PRO A 87 -2.21 5.49 11.99
CA PRO A 87 -2.24 4.75 13.24
C PRO A 87 -3.47 3.84 13.29
N ARG A 88 -3.31 2.62 13.80
CA ARG A 88 -4.41 1.67 13.97
C ARG A 88 -5.21 2.01 15.24
N GLU A 89 -6.54 2.07 15.13
CA GLU A 89 -7.43 2.24 16.27
C GLU A 89 -7.71 0.90 16.96
N LYS A 90 -8.07 0.92 18.24
CA LYS A 90 -8.33 -0.29 19.04
C LYS A 90 -9.46 -1.18 18.48
N ASN A 91 -10.36 -0.62 17.68
CA ASN A 91 -11.52 -1.32 17.12
C ASN A 91 -11.30 -1.83 15.69
N ASP A 92 -10.09 -1.62 15.13
CA ASP A 92 -9.79 -1.99 13.76
C ASP A 92 -9.57 -3.49 13.60
N THR A 93 -10.65 -4.16 13.21
CA THR A 93 -10.61 -5.59 12.88
C THR A 93 -10.04 -5.74 11.48
N GLU A 94 -8.95 -6.51 11.35
CA GLU A 94 -8.43 -6.86 10.03
C GLU A 94 -9.41 -7.81 9.35
N PRO A 95 -9.70 -7.65 8.04
CA PRO A 95 -10.50 -8.62 7.34
C PRO A 95 -9.88 -10.01 7.48
N ALA A 96 -10.69 -11.01 7.84
CA ALA A 96 -10.28 -12.39 7.79
C ALA A 96 -10.07 -12.77 6.31
N HIS A 97 -8.89 -13.29 6.01
CA HIS A 97 -8.50 -13.75 4.67
C HIS A 97 -9.16 -15.08 4.33
#